data_AF-A0ABD3SHC0-F1
#
_entry.id   AF-A0ABD3SHC0-F1
#
_cell.length_a   1.000
_cell.length_b   1.000
_cell.length_c   1.000
_cell.angle_alpha   90.00
_cell.angle_beta   90.00
_cell.angle_gamma   90.00
#
_symmetry.space_group_name_H-M   'P 1'
#
loop_
_entity.id
_entity.type
_entity.pdbx_description
1 polymer ?
#
loop_
_entity_poly.entity_id
_entity_poly.type
_entity_poly.pdbx_seq_one_letter_code
_entity_poly.pdbx_strand_id
1 'polypeptide(L)'
;MTTVKLKEHRPTIAAGASPYRHISLITSFIFGLVVSSSFFLWQTNKYDPTWATMHYRPSPHLSPRLLTRQFESFPEYRNESSHSLTSSSILDGLRVLVTIASFDFMQLSHLEEVLDGFQDLCYAGSKVDVVIYTTVLYPVALIDMLNDRMRCNNPSPNAGLTMTLMLKPNSVRLHLVDFHRELFYDRIDQYDVFVYTEDDIRITPKTVAAYLHETNRVASILGPTRATDFNVGIIRYEYDFPENVVMTDKTRHASVNVTRVYWEHLGRPIFEKTVKKVEDDALSPYYVSMRHPHQGMYIVTPALLKSWKDRPKCRFNEIRNRPSRPDNPSQPTEGTQRVWMSSQMMYGKRHCGIIQLLPVENFGQLAVLHLPNKNYRRIGKQGRLGGSDNAPKNEFSNGTEVFKPSHPDLLKELELHVELKRQFPHLRKSNIRGKESRYTGIRMVDTDINLHNMAPNHRKKCEKAMEAYKMYVDRGGYMIDSDMNITDIDDWRTSSSL
;
A
#
# COMPACT_ATOMS: atom_id res chain seq x y z
N MET A 1 88.70 10.09 -16.66
CA MET A 1 87.99 10.89 -15.64
C MET A 1 86.62 10.25 -15.44
N THR A 2 86.49 9.47 -14.37
CA THR A 2 85.28 8.67 -14.08
C THR A 2 84.83 9.05 -12.69
N THR A 3 83.73 9.80 -12.59
CA THR A 3 83.26 10.38 -11.33
C THR A 3 82.31 9.40 -10.64
N VAL A 4 82.75 8.86 -9.50
CA VAL A 4 81.96 8.03 -8.59
C VAL A 4 81.08 8.95 -7.72
N LYS A 5 79.76 8.74 -7.71
CA LYS A 5 78.85 9.38 -6.74
C LYS A 5 78.56 8.42 -5.58
N LEU A 6 79.04 8.79 -4.40
CA LEU A 6 78.71 8.17 -3.11
C LEU A 6 77.28 8.54 -2.70
N LYS A 7 76.55 7.56 -2.17
CA LYS A 7 75.16 7.66 -1.70
C LYS A 7 75.19 7.70 -0.17
N GLU A 8 74.89 8.86 0.42
CA GLU A 8 74.72 9.01 1.88
C GLU A 8 73.36 8.45 2.34
N HIS A 9 73.40 7.60 3.36
CA HIS A 9 72.21 7.16 4.10
C HIS A 9 71.93 8.12 5.26
N ARG A 10 70.73 8.71 5.27
CA ARG A 10 70.15 9.36 6.47
C ARG A 10 69.23 8.38 7.20
N PRO A 11 69.23 8.38 8.55
CA PRO A 11 68.37 7.50 9.34
C PRO A 11 66.92 7.98 9.33
N THR A 12 66.01 7.02 9.18
CA THR A 12 64.56 7.22 9.20
C THR A 12 64.09 7.44 10.64
N ILE A 13 63.60 8.64 10.94
CA ILE A 13 62.93 8.96 12.21
C ILE A 13 61.52 8.34 12.16
N ALA A 14 61.21 7.48 13.12
CA ALA A 14 59.90 6.84 13.26
C ALA A 14 58.81 7.90 13.49
N ALA A 15 57.81 7.93 12.61
CA ALA A 15 56.66 8.82 12.70
C ALA A 15 55.84 8.49 13.94
N GLY A 16 55.65 9.50 14.80
CA GLY A 16 54.84 9.42 16.01
C GLY A 16 53.40 9.03 15.70
N ALA A 17 52.86 8.12 16.52
CA ALA A 17 51.48 7.69 16.44
C ALA A 17 50.53 8.88 16.60
N SER A 18 49.65 9.06 15.61
CA SER A 18 48.68 10.14 15.56
C SER A 18 47.67 10.03 16.72
N PRO A 19 47.42 11.12 17.48
CA PRO A 19 46.49 11.13 18.62
C PRO A 19 45.05 10.76 18.23
N TYR A 20 44.71 10.84 16.94
CA TYR A 20 43.41 10.44 16.40
C TYR A 20 43.12 8.94 16.52
N ARG A 21 44.15 8.07 16.54
CA ARG A 21 43.95 6.62 16.73
C ARG A 21 43.46 6.29 18.15
N HIS A 22 43.94 7.02 19.15
CA HIS A 22 43.52 6.82 20.54
C HIS A 22 42.10 7.31 20.77
N ILE A 23 41.72 8.45 20.18
CA ILE A 23 40.35 8.98 20.27
C ILE A 23 39.35 7.99 19.65
N SER A 24 39.65 7.44 18.47
CA SER A 24 38.77 6.48 17.78
C SER A 24 38.57 5.19 18.58
N LEU A 25 39.62 4.64 19.20
CA LEU A 25 39.51 3.44 20.03
C LEU A 25 38.68 3.68 21.29
N ILE A 26 38.83 4.84 21.92
CA ILE A 26 38.04 5.21 23.09
C ILE A 26 36.56 5.40 22.73
N THR A 27 36.26 6.03 21.59
CA THR A 27 34.86 6.21 21.15
C THR A 27 34.18 4.90 20.80
N SER A 28 34.87 3.99 20.10
CA SER A 28 34.34 2.66 19.80
C SER A 28 34.10 1.84 21.07
N PHE A 29 34.98 1.94 22.06
CA PHE A 29 34.81 1.24 23.35
C PHE A 29 33.60 1.78 24.14
N ILE A 30 33.45 3.10 24.24
CA ILE A 30 32.31 3.72 24.94
C ILE A 30 30.99 3.37 24.24
N PHE A 31 30.97 3.40 22.89
CA PHE A 31 29.78 3.03 22.13
C PHE A 31 29.39 1.56 22.35
N GLY A 32 30.37 0.65 22.41
CA GLY A 32 30.14 -0.75 22.75
C GLY A 32 29.56 -0.95 24.15
N LEU A 33 30.01 -0.19 25.14
CA LEU A 33 29.46 -0.23 26.51
C LEU A 33 28.01 0.26 26.55
N VAL A 34 27.67 1.34 25.84
CA VAL A 34 26.30 1.87 25.79
C VAL A 34 25.34 0.86 25.15
N VAL A 35 25.70 0.31 23.99
CA VAL A 35 24.87 -0.70 23.29
C VAL A 35 24.69 -1.95 24.15
N SER A 36 25.75 -2.44 24.80
CA SER A 36 25.67 -3.62 25.67
C SER A 36 24.79 -3.35 26.89
N SER A 37 24.91 -2.17 27.50
CA SER A 37 24.12 -1.78 28.68
C SER A 37 22.64 -1.63 28.34
N SER A 38 22.31 -1.06 27.18
CA SER A 38 20.93 -0.97 26.67
C SER A 38 20.35 -2.35 26.36
N PHE A 39 21.14 -3.28 25.82
CA PHE A 39 20.69 -4.65 25.58
C PHE A 39 20.41 -5.39 26.89
N PHE A 40 21.28 -5.27 27.89
CA PHE A 40 21.04 -5.85 29.22
C PHE A 40 19.81 -5.24 29.91
N LEU A 41 19.64 -3.91 29.85
CA LEU A 41 18.45 -3.24 30.41
C LEU A 41 17.15 -3.65 29.71
N TRP A 42 17.18 -3.86 28.39
CA TRP A 42 16.03 -4.37 27.65
C TRP A 42 15.72 -5.82 28.04
N GLN A 43 16.75 -6.66 28.18
CA GLN A 43 16.58 -8.05 28.57
C GLN A 43 16.06 -8.18 30.01
N THR A 44 16.56 -7.38 30.95
CA THR A 44 16.05 -7.40 32.33
C THR A 44 14.61 -6.89 32.42
N ASN A 45 14.23 -5.85 31.66
CA ASN A 45 12.83 -5.39 31.62
C ASN A 45 11.88 -6.42 31.00
N LYS A 46 12.34 -7.23 30.05
CA LYS A 46 11.49 -8.21 29.36
C LYS A 46 11.24 -9.48 30.18
N TYR A 47 12.11 -9.80 31.13
CA TYR A 47 12.08 -11.08 31.86
C TYR A 47 11.93 -10.95 33.38
N ASP A 48 11.77 -9.75 33.94
CA ASP A 48 11.46 -9.57 35.36
C ASP A 48 9.94 -9.40 35.59
N PRO A 49 9.25 -10.41 36.14
CA PRO A 49 7.80 -10.36 36.38
C PRO A 49 7.42 -9.52 37.60
N THR A 50 8.38 -8.96 38.35
CA THR A 50 8.11 -8.26 39.62
C THR A 50 7.64 -6.81 39.46
N TRP A 51 7.85 -6.19 38.29
CA TRP A 51 7.49 -4.78 38.05
C TRP A 51 6.06 -4.56 37.51
N ALA A 52 5.37 -5.61 37.06
CA ALA A 52 4.02 -5.50 36.50
C ALA A 52 2.91 -5.24 37.54
N THR A 53 3.22 -5.24 38.84
CA THR A 53 2.22 -5.23 39.93
C THR A 53 2.20 -3.99 40.82
N MET A 54 2.99 -2.94 40.55
CA MET A 54 3.18 -1.86 41.56
C MET A 54 2.47 -0.52 41.33
N HIS A 55 1.52 -0.40 40.38
CA HIS A 55 0.73 0.83 40.23
C HIS A 55 -0.77 0.58 40.04
N TYR A 56 -1.45 0.14 41.10
CA TYR A 56 -2.86 0.47 41.33
C TYR A 56 -3.18 0.41 42.84
N ARG A 57 -3.02 1.54 43.54
CA ARG A 57 -3.67 1.77 44.83
C ARG A 57 -4.84 2.73 44.61
N PRO A 58 -6.10 2.33 44.85
CA PRO A 58 -7.20 3.28 44.87
C PRO A 58 -7.19 4.03 46.20
N SER A 59 -7.27 5.36 46.13
CA SER A 59 -7.50 6.21 47.31
C SER A 59 -9.01 6.37 47.55
N PRO A 60 -9.47 6.50 48.81
CA PRO A 60 -10.89 6.44 49.15
C PRO A 60 -11.57 7.83 49.14
N HIS A 61 -12.87 7.78 48.83
CA HIS A 61 -13.96 8.68 49.22
C HIS A 61 -13.73 10.20 49.23
N LEU A 62 -14.53 10.90 48.42
CA LEU A 62 -15.24 12.13 48.81
C LEU A 62 -16.44 12.37 47.88
N SER A 63 -17.65 12.32 48.44
CA SER A 63 -18.90 12.75 47.81
C SER A 63 -18.88 14.24 47.47
N PRO A 64 -19.71 14.66 46.50
CA PRO A 64 -20.72 15.64 46.87
C PRO A 64 -22.12 15.37 46.30
N ARG A 65 -23.06 15.94 47.05
CA ARG A 65 -24.51 15.95 46.92
C ARG A 65 -25.06 16.28 45.52
N LEU A 66 -25.96 15.41 45.08
CA LEU A 66 -27.26 15.64 44.44
C LEU A 66 -27.70 17.10 44.21
N LEU A 67 -27.94 17.42 42.94
CA LEU A 67 -29.00 18.32 42.51
C LEU A 67 -29.80 17.64 41.38
N THR A 68 -31.10 17.58 41.63
CA THR A 68 -32.16 16.86 40.93
C THR A 68 -32.41 17.38 39.52
N ARG A 69 -32.51 16.48 38.52
CA ARG A 69 -33.45 16.68 37.40
C ARG A 69 -33.87 15.34 36.80
N GLN A 70 -35.19 15.12 36.86
CA GLN A 70 -35.91 14.00 36.29
C GLN A 70 -35.61 13.87 34.79
N PHE A 71 -35.21 12.68 34.36
CA PHE A 71 -35.38 12.22 32.98
C PHE A 71 -36.11 10.90 33.02
N GLU A 72 -37.15 10.83 32.20
CA GLU A 72 -38.13 9.78 32.12
C GLU A 72 -37.50 8.45 31.68
N SER A 73 -38.05 7.38 32.25
CA SER A 73 -37.71 5.98 32.07
C SER A 73 -37.84 5.51 30.62
N PHE A 74 -36.73 5.04 30.06
CA PHE A 74 -36.73 4.10 28.92
C PHE A 74 -36.57 2.66 29.45
N PRO A 75 -37.11 1.64 28.75
CA PRO A 75 -37.19 0.29 29.28
C PRO A 75 -35.80 -0.36 29.38
N GLU A 76 -35.61 -0.95 30.55
CA GLU A 76 -34.49 -1.73 31.04
C GLU A 76 -34.17 -2.89 30.07
N TYR A 77 -33.07 -2.75 29.32
CA TYR A 77 -32.52 -3.84 28.52
C TYR A 77 -31.85 -4.83 29.48
N ARG A 78 -32.35 -6.07 29.50
CA ARG A 78 -31.88 -7.14 30.37
C ARG A 78 -30.36 -7.31 30.27
N ASN A 79 -29.71 -7.28 31.43
CA ASN A 79 -28.34 -7.73 31.65
C ASN A 79 -28.21 -9.22 31.27
N GLU A 80 -27.65 -9.48 30.10
CA GLU A 80 -27.03 -10.78 29.80
C GLU A 80 -25.58 -10.76 30.27
N SER A 81 -25.31 -11.62 31.25
CA SER A 81 -24.05 -12.29 31.55
C SER A 81 -22.74 -11.50 31.36
N SER A 82 -22.09 -11.22 32.48
CA SER A 82 -20.68 -10.88 32.61
C SER A 82 -19.77 -11.98 32.05
N HIS A 83 -19.70 -12.11 30.73
CA HIS A 83 -18.53 -12.68 30.09
C HIS A 83 -17.41 -11.66 30.24
N SER A 84 -16.26 -12.12 30.72
CA SER A 84 -14.97 -11.46 30.57
C SER A 84 -14.76 -11.18 29.08
N LEU A 85 -15.27 -10.04 28.59
CA LEU A 85 -15.06 -9.53 27.26
C LEU A 85 -13.61 -9.06 27.21
N THR A 86 -12.69 -9.97 26.93
CA THR A 86 -11.46 -9.56 26.27
C THR A 86 -11.91 -8.89 24.98
N SER A 87 -11.94 -7.55 24.99
CA SER A 87 -12.35 -6.71 23.88
C SER A 87 -11.48 -7.06 22.67
N SER A 88 -11.96 -7.98 21.85
CA SER A 88 -11.28 -8.38 20.63
C SER A 88 -11.34 -7.20 19.67
N SER A 89 -10.21 -6.90 19.04
CA SER A 89 -10.13 -5.86 18.02
C SER A 89 -11.15 -6.16 16.91
N ILE A 90 -11.79 -5.12 16.34
CA ILE A 90 -12.70 -5.26 15.18
C ILE A 90 -12.01 -5.90 13.94
N LEU A 91 -10.68 -5.97 13.96
CA LEU A 91 -9.85 -6.56 12.91
C LEU A 91 -9.52 -8.04 13.16
N ASP A 92 -9.73 -8.56 14.37
CA ASP A 92 -9.39 -9.95 14.71
C ASP A 92 -10.30 -10.92 13.96
N GLY A 93 -9.69 -11.82 13.18
CA GLY A 93 -10.39 -12.79 12.35
C GLY A 93 -11.15 -12.23 11.14
N LEU A 94 -11.06 -10.92 10.89
CA LEU A 94 -11.69 -10.27 9.74
C LEU A 94 -11.12 -10.84 8.43
N ARG A 95 -11.99 -11.31 7.52
CA ARG A 95 -11.58 -11.78 6.20
C ARG A 95 -11.65 -10.64 5.20
N VAL A 96 -10.51 -10.24 4.66
CA VAL A 96 -10.36 -9.10 3.76
C VAL A 96 -9.90 -9.58 2.38
N LEU A 97 -10.67 -9.28 1.34
CA LEU A 97 -10.22 -9.45 -0.05
C LEU A 97 -9.77 -8.12 -0.61
N VAL A 98 -8.50 -8.03 -0.96
CA VAL A 98 -7.87 -6.84 -1.52
C VAL A 98 -7.60 -7.07 -2.99
N THR A 99 -7.91 -6.07 -3.81
CA THR A 99 -7.53 -6.04 -5.22
C THR A 99 -6.72 -4.79 -5.51
N ILE A 100 -5.58 -4.97 -6.15
CA ILE A 100 -4.65 -3.89 -6.51
C ILE A 100 -4.52 -3.85 -8.03
N ALA A 101 -4.74 -2.71 -8.64
CA ALA A 101 -4.38 -2.49 -10.04
C ALA A 101 -2.94 -1.97 -10.11
N SER A 102 -2.02 -2.78 -10.65
CA SER A 102 -0.62 -2.40 -10.83
C SER A 102 -0.18 -2.47 -12.29
N PHE A 103 0.17 -1.31 -12.84
CA PHE A 103 0.33 -1.13 -14.29
C PHE A 103 1.70 -1.55 -14.82
N ASP A 104 2.76 -1.32 -14.05
CA ASP A 104 4.15 -1.56 -14.44
C ASP A 104 5.09 -1.52 -13.23
N PHE A 105 6.36 -1.92 -13.43
CA PHE A 105 7.39 -1.85 -12.38
C PHE A 105 7.92 -0.45 -12.08
N MET A 106 7.51 0.60 -12.79
CA MET A 106 7.94 1.96 -12.44
C MET A 106 7.34 2.42 -11.11
N GLN A 107 6.31 1.73 -10.62
CA GLN A 107 5.67 1.95 -9.32
C GLN A 107 5.96 0.83 -8.32
N LEU A 108 6.92 -0.06 -8.59
CA LEU A 108 7.17 -1.24 -7.74
C LEU A 108 7.44 -0.85 -6.28
N SER A 109 8.23 0.20 -6.04
CA SER A 109 8.49 0.69 -4.68
C SER A 109 7.22 1.17 -3.96
N HIS A 110 6.27 1.75 -4.69
CA HIS A 110 4.99 2.16 -4.11
C HIS A 110 4.08 0.97 -3.86
N LEU A 111 4.06 0.01 -4.79
CA LEU A 111 3.33 -1.24 -4.60
C LEU A 111 3.82 -1.96 -3.34
N GLU A 112 5.12 -2.01 -3.09
CA GLU A 112 5.70 -2.60 -1.87
C GLU A 112 5.22 -1.87 -0.60
N GLU A 113 5.21 -0.54 -0.58
CA GLU A 113 4.67 0.24 0.55
C GLU A 113 3.16 0.03 0.76
N VAL A 114 2.40 -0.15 -0.32
CA VAL A 114 0.98 -0.49 -0.26
C VAL A 114 0.80 -1.90 0.32
N LEU A 115 1.62 -2.86 -0.11
CA LEU A 115 1.63 -4.23 0.39
C LEU A 115 1.98 -4.30 1.88
N ASP A 116 2.96 -3.52 2.34
CA ASP A 116 3.32 -3.42 3.75
C ASP A 116 2.11 -2.98 4.61
N GLY A 117 1.26 -2.08 4.10
CA GLY A 117 -0.01 -1.71 4.75
C GLY A 117 -1.01 -2.86 4.91
N PHE A 118 -1.04 -3.81 3.97
CA PHE A 118 -1.86 -5.02 4.07
C PHE A 118 -1.22 -6.10 4.95
N GLN A 119 0.11 -6.12 5.05
CA GLN A 119 0.81 -6.93 6.03
C GLN A 119 0.52 -6.46 7.46
N ASP A 120 0.47 -5.16 7.69
CA ASP A 120 0.06 -4.56 8.97
C ASP A 120 -1.35 -5.01 9.39
N LEU A 121 -2.29 -5.12 8.44
CA LEU A 121 -3.64 -5.67 8.69
C LEU A 121 -3.60 -7.13 9.15
N CYS A 122 -2.73 -7.94 8.56
CA CYS A 122 -2.53 -9.30 9.03
C CYS A 122 -1.94 -9.33 10.45
N TYR A 123 -0.94 -8.50 10.74
CA TYR A 123 -0.40 -8.37 12.09
C TYR A 123 -1.44 -7.87 13.11
N ALA A 124 -2.43 -7.10 12.67
CA ALA A 124 -3.57 -6.67 13.47
C ALA A 124 -4.63 -7.78 13.71
N GLY A 125 -4.46 -8.97 13.14
CA GLY A 125 -5.30 -10.15 13.39
C GLY A 125 -6.19 -10.60 12.22
N SER A 126 -6.14 -9.92 11.07
CA SER A 126 -7.02 -10.21 9.92
C SER A 126 -6.46 -11.32 9.01
N LYS A 127 -7.35 -12.02 8.28
CA LYS A 127 -7.00 -12.83 7.10
C LYS A 127 -7.11 -11.97 5.86
N VAL A 128 -5.99 -11.69 5.21
CA VAL A 128 -5.91 -10.81 4.06
C VAL A 128 -5.52 -11.61 2.82
N ASP A 129 -6.36 -11.57 1.80
CA ASP A 129 -6.05 -12.13 0.48
C ASP A 129 -5.86 -10.99 -0.50
N VAL A 130 -4.63 -10.83 -1.01
CA VAL A 130 -4.28 -9.79 -1.98
C VAL A 130 -4.29 -10.36 -3.39
N VAL A 131 -4.99 -9.70 -4.30
CA VAL A 131 -5.02 -10.01 -5.73
C VAL A 131 -4.52 -8.81 -6.52
N ILE A 132 -3.32 -8.93 -7.09
CA ILE A 132 -2.73 -7.87 -7.92
C ILE A 132 -3.06 -8.15 -9.37
N TYR A 133 -3.88 -7.31 -9.98
CA TYR A 133 -4.09 -7.29 -11.42
C TYR A 133 -2.95 -6.54 -12.09
N THR A 134 -2.23 -7.21 -12.98
CA THR A 134 -1.06 -6.62 -13.65
C THR A 134 -0.93 -7.12 -15.08
N THR A 135 -0.27 -6.32 -15.92
CA THR A 135 0.13 -6.74 -17.27
C THR A 135 1.62 -7.07 -17.36
N VAL A 136 2.34 -7.05 -16.23
CA VAL A 136 3.78 -7.32 -16.18
C VAL A 136 4.03 -8.66 -15.48
N LEU A 137 4.94 -9.44 -16.08
CA LEU A 137 5.37 -10.72 -15.53
C LEU A 137 6.41 -10.49 -14.44
N TYR A 138 6.19 -11.08 -13.28
CA TYR A 138 7.13 -10.98 -12.16
C TYR A 138 8.21 -12.06 -12.32
N PRO A 139 9.50 -11.70 -12.32
CA PRO A 139 10.57 -12.68 -12.38
C PRO A 139 10.58 -13.52 -11.10
N VAL A 140 11.03 -14.78 -11.21
CA VAL A 140 11.07 -15.73 -10.09
C VAL A 140 11.83 -15.17 -8.89
N ALA A 141 12.97 -14.49 -9.12
CA ALA A 141 13.74 -13.87 -8.04
C ALA A 141 12.94 -12.82 -7.26
N LEU A 142 12.16 -11.97 -7.95
CA LEU A 142 11.31 -10.98 -7.29
C LEU A 142 10.15 -11.65 -6.55
N ILE A 143 9.52 -12.68 -7.15
CA ILE A 143 8.50 -13.48 -6.49
C ILE A 143 9.07 -14.12 -5.21
N ASP A 144 10.29 -14.67 -5.26
CA ASP A 144 10.93 -15.28 -4.10
C ASP A 144 11.25 -14.27 -3.00
N MET A 145 11.69 -13.06 -3.37
CA MET A 145 11.94 -11.96 -2.44
C MET A 145 10.64 -11.49 -1.77
N LEU A 146 9.59 -11.25 -2.55
CA LEU A 146 8.28 -10.86 -2.02
C LEU A 146 7.67 -11.96 -1.13
N ASN A 147 7.94 -13.22 -1.43
CA ASN A 147 7.55 -14.36 -0.59
C ASN A 147 8.18 -14.35 0.81
N ASP A 148 9.38 -13.77 0.93
CA ASP A 148 10.06 -13.59 2.21
C ASP A 148 9.61 -12.32 2.92
N ARG A 149 9.43 -11.23 2.17
CA ARG A 149 8.98 -9.93 2.67
C ARG A 149 7.56 -9.95 3.19
N MET A 150 6.63 -10.55 2.44
CA MET A 150 5.19 -10.54 2.74
C MET A 150 4.75 -11.63 3.72
N ARG A 151 5.65 -12.14 4.56
CA ARG A 151 5.29 -13.14 5.58
C ARG A 151 4.52 -12.48 6.72
N CYS A 152 3.39 -13.07 7.09
CA CYS A 152 2.68 -12.68 8.31
C CYS A 152 3.00 -13.66 9.43
N ASN A 153 3.74 -13.18 10.43
CA ASN A 153 4.15 -13.99 11.59
C ASN A 153 3.20 -13.86 12.79
N ASN A 154 1.96 -13.40 12.57
CA ASN A 154 0.95 -13.37 13.62
C ASN A 154 0.63 -14.83 14.03
N PRO A 155 0.72 -15.18 15.33
CA PRO A 155 0.49 -16.56 15.79
C PRO A 155 -0.99 -16.97 15.76
N SER A 156 -1.92 -16.03 15.58
CA SER A 156 -3.35 -16.30 15.52
C SER A 156 -3.68 -17.20 14.33
N PRO A 157 -4.41 -18.31 14.50
CA PRO A 157 -4.92 -19.11 13.38
C PRO A 157 -5.96 -18.33 12.55
N ASN A 158 -6.43 -17.20 13.09
CA ASN A 158 -7.37 -16.31 12.46
C ASN A 158 -6.70 -15.17 11.69
N ALA A 159 -5.37 -15.09 11.69
CA ALA A 159 -4.60 -14.16 10.87
C ALA A 159 -3.89 -14.89 9.72
N GLY A 160 -3.69 -14.20 8.61
CA GLY A 160 -2.91 -14.73 7.49
C GLY A 160 -2.83 -13.74 6.34
N LEU A 161 -1.80 -13.84 5.51
CA LEU A 161 -1.65 -13.04 4.29
C LEU A 161 -1.37 -13.98 3.12
N THR A 162 -2.17 -13.88 2.06
CA THR A 162 -1.88 -14.54 0.79
C THR A 162 -1.83 -13.51 -0.34
N MET A 163 -1.06 -13.80 -1.38
CA MET A 163 -0.95 -12.92 -2.53
C MET A 163 -1.04 -13.70 -3.84
N THR A 164 -1.80 -13.16 -4.79
CA THR A 164 -2.03 -13.72 -6.12
C THR A 164 -1.80 -12.64 -7.18
N LEU A 165 -0.91 -12.90 -8.13
CA LEU A 165 -0.68 -12.09 -9.31
C LEU A 165 -1.62 -12.59 -10.42
N MET A 166 -2.60 -11.78 -10.79
CA MET A 166 -3.51 -12.03 -11.90
C MET A 166 -2.98 -11.33 -13.15
N LEU A 167 -2.38 -12.12 -14.03
CA LEU A 167 -1.82 -11.61 -15.27
C LEU A 167 -2.93 -11.35 -16.28
N LYS A 168 -2.88 -10.17 -16.90
CA LYS A 168 -3.78 -9.74 -17.97
C LYS A 168 -2.98 -9.29 -19.19
N PRO A 169 -3.56 -9.33 -20.40
CA PRO A 169 -2.86 -8.86 -21.60
C PRO A 169 -2.61 -7.34 -21.55
N ASN A 170 -1.50 -6.88 -22.16
CA ASN A 170 -1.16 -5.45 -22.23
C ASN A 170 -2.27 -4.58 -22.83
N SER A 171 -3.11 -5.14 -23.72
CA SER A 171 -4.24 -4.44 -24.34
C SER A 171 -5.27 -3.94 -23.32
N VAL A 172 -5.36 -4.58 -22.15
CA VAL A 172 -6.27 -4.18 -21.08
C VAL A 172 -5.57 -3.45 -19.95
N ARG A 173 -4.31 -3.00 -20.12
CA ARG A 173 -3.55 -2.27 -19.09
C ARG A 173 -4.35 -1.14 -18.46
N LEU A 174 -5.07 -0.41 -19.30
CA LEU A 174 -5.89 0.72 -18.88
C LEU A 174 -7.26 0.34 -18.30
N HIS A 175 -7.65 -0.93 -18.42
CA HIS A 175 -8.86 -1.53 -17.86
C HIS A 175 -8.56 -2.46 -16.69
N LEU A 176 -7.29 -2.64 -16.28
CA LEU A 176 -6.90 -3.46 -15.12
C LEU A 176 -7.73 -3.13 -13.88
N VAL A 177 -7.97 -1.84 -13.75
CA VAL A 177 -8.77 -1.24 -12.72
C VAL A 177 -10.15 -1.92 -12.64
N ASP A 178 -10.82 -2.37 -13.71
CA ASP A 178 -12.20 -2.90 -13.65
C ASP A 178 -12.33 -4.33 -13.11
N PHE A 179 -11.29 -5.16 -13.21
CA PHE A 179 -11.40 -6.62 -13.01
C PHE A 179 -11.73 -7.04 -11.57
N HIS A 180 -11.50 -6.18 -10.59
CA HIS A 180 -11.87 -6.49 -9.20
C HIS A 180 -13.36 -6.70 -8.99
N ARG A 181 -14.21 -6.08 -9.82
CA ARG A 181 -15.66 -6.07 -9.60
C ARG A 181 -16.23 -7.47 -9.72
N GLU A 182 -15.96 -8.15 -10.82
CA GLU A 182 -16.37 -9.54 -11.03
C GLU A 182 -15.88 -10.43 -9.88
N LEU A 183 -14.59 -10.33 -9.54
CA LEU A 183 -14.01 -11.09 -8.44
C LEU A 183 -14.69 -10.83 -7.07
N PHE A 184 -15.05 -9.59 -6.76
CA PHE A 184 -15.75 -9.26 -5.52
C PHE A 184 -17.13 -9.91 -5.46
N TYR A 185 -17.85 -9.93 -6.58
CA TYR A 185 -19.17 -10.56 -6.64
C TYR A 185 -19.09 -12.09 -6.63
N ASP A 186 -18.08 -12.68 -7.28
CA ASP A 186 -17.85 -14.13 -7.26
C ASP A 186 -17.49 -14.65 -5.87
N ARG A 187 -16.87 -13.81 -5.03
CA ARG A 187 -16.43 -14.17 -3.68
C ARG A 187 -17.19 -13.44 -2.58
N ILE A 188 -18.37 -12.91 -2.88
CA ILE A 188 -19.11 -12.01 -2.00
C ILE A 188 -19.44 -12.62 -0.62
N ASP A 189 -19.60 -13.94 -0.55
CA ASP A 189 -19.93 -14.69 0.68
C ASP A 189 -18.68 -15.23 1.42
N GLN A 190 -17.49 -15.05 0.85
CA GLN A 190 -16.24 -15.61 1.37
C GLN A 190 -15.45 -14.63 2.25
N TYR A 191 -15.80 -13.34 2.20
CA TYR A 191 -15.08 -12.26 2.89
C TYR A 191 -16.04 -11.32 3.61
N ASP A 192 -15.51 -10.57 4.57
CA ASP A 192 -16.26 -9.62 5.38
C ASP A 192 -16.06 -8.19 4.88
N VAL A 193 -14.92 -7.92 4.23
CA VAL A 193 -14.57 -6.61 3.65
C VAL A 193 -13.86 -6.81 2.31
N PHE A 194 -14.20 -5.95 1.35
CA PHE A 194 -13.55 -5.86 0.06
C PHE A 194 -12.87 -4.50 -0.10
N VAL A 195 -11.64 -4.52 -0.61
CA VAL A 195 -10.82 -3.33 -0.81
C VAL A 195 -10.33 -3.31 -2.26
N TYR A 196 -10.69 -2.27 -3.00
CA TYR A 196 -10.07 -1.97 -4.28
C TYR A 196 -9.09 -0.81 -4.09
N THR A 197 -7.88 -0.89 -4.64
CA THR A 197 -6.90 0.20 -4.64
C THR A 197 -5.98 0.20 -5.87
N GLU A 198 -5.41 1.36 -6.18
CA GLU A 198 -4.24 1.50 -7.06
C GLU A 198 -2.94 1.20 -6.28
N ASP A 199 -1.83 1.00 -7.00
CA ASP A 199 -0.51 0.62 -6.46
C ASP A 199 0.25 1.76 -5.76
N ASP A 200 -0.40 2.90 -5.55
CA ASP A 200 0.15 4.11 -4.93
C ASP A 200 -0.72 4.67 -3.79
N ILE A 201 -1.68 3.90 -3.26
CA ILE A 201 -2.51 4.35 -2.13
C ILE A 201 -2.36 3.39 -0.95
N ARG A 202 -1.76 3.89 0.13
CA ARG A 202 -1.48 3.10 1.33
C ARG A 202 -2.70 3.05 2.25
N ILE A 203 -3.07 1.82 2.63
CA ILE A 203 -4.12 1.53 3.59
C ILE A 203 -3.49 1.02 4.87
N THR A 204 -4.09 1.35 6.02
CA THR A 204 -3.60 0.92 7.34
C THR A 204 -4.70 0.17 8.10
N PRO A 205 -4.35 -0.59 9.15
CA PRO A 205 -5.33 -1.18 10.07
C PRO A 205 -6.35 -0.15 10.58
N LYS A 206 -5.88 1.06 10.92
CA LYS A 206 -6.72 2.17 11.36
C LYS A 206 -7.77 2.54 10.32
N THR A 207 -7.41 2.59 9.03
CA THR A 207 -8.33 2.93 7.94
C THR A 207 -9.48 1.92 7.84
N VAL A 208 -9.16 0.62 7.89
CA VAL A 208 -10.19 -0.44 7.80
C VAL A 208 -11.09 -0.45 9.03
N ALA A 209 -10.51 -0.32 10.23
CA ALA A 209 -11.27 -0.24 11.47
C ALA A 209 -12.21 0.97 11.50
N ALA A 210 -11.72 2.14 11.08
CA ALA A 210 -12.53 3.35 10.98
C ALA A 210 -13.66 3.21 9.95
N TYR A 211 -13.37 2.60 8.79
CA TYR A 211 -14.38 2.34 7.76
C TYR A 211 -15.51 1.45 8.30
N LEU A 212 -15.16 0.36 8.97
CA LEU A 212 -16.13 -0.57 9.56
C LEU A 212 -16.97 0.10 10.65
N HIS A 213 -16.32 0.85 11.55
CA HIS A 213 -17.00 1.60 12.59
C HIS A 213 -18.03 2.58 12.01
N GLU A 214 -17.62 3.39 11.04
CA GLU A 214 -18.49 4.39 10.42
C GLU A 214 -19.59 3.75 9.57
N THR A 215 -19.30 2.64 8.87
CA THR A 215 -20.33 1.91 8.11
C THR A 215 -21.41 1.36 9.04
N ASN A 216 -21.02 0.82 10.19
CA ASN A 216 -21.96 0.35 11.22
C ASN A 216 -22.75 1.52 11.83
N ARG A 217 -22.11 2.67 12.07
CA ARG A 217 -22.78 3.88 12.55
C ARG A 217 -23.86 4.35 11.58
N VAL A 218 -23.56 4.44 10.28
CA VAL A 218 -24.54 4.80 9.24
C VAL A 218 -25.72 3.83 9.24
N ALA A 219 -25.46 2.51 9.32
CA ALA A 219 -26.51 1.49 9.41
C ALA A 219 -27.36 1.63 10.68
N SER A 220 -26.76 1.99 11.82
CA SER A 220 -27.49 2.20 13.07
C SER A 220 -28.41 3.43 13.03
N ILE A 221 -28.02 4.49 12.31
CA ILE A 221 -28.79 5.74 12.18
C ILE A 221 -29.95 5.58 11.19
N LEU A 222 -29.72 4.94 10.04
CA LEU A 222 -30.70 4.89 8.94
C LEU A 222 -31.49 3.57 8.85
N GLY A 223 -31.02 2.53 9.53
CA GLY A 223 -31.43 1.16 9.29
C GLY A 223 -30.74 0.51 8.08
N PRO A 224 -30.74 -0.82 7.99
CA PRO A 224 -29.94 -1.58 7.03
C PRO A 224 -30.31 -1.31 5.57
N THR A 225 -31.60 -1.10 5.26
CA THR A 225 -32.06 -0.87 3.88
C THR A 225 -31.62 0.48 3.34
N ARG A 226 -31.86 1.56 4.09
CA ARG A 226 -31.51 2.93 3.67
C ARG A 226 -30.00 3.18 3.68
N ALA A 227 -29.25 2.51 4.57
CA ALA A 227 -27.80 2.64 4.62
C ALA A 227 -27.11 2.24 3.30
N THR A 228 -27.75 1.40 2.48
CA THR A 228 -27.20 0.94 1.19
C THR A 228 -27.14 2.02 0.11
N ASP A 229 -27.83 3.15 0.31
CA ASP A 229 -27.73 4.35 -0.54
C ASP A 229 -26.42 5.12 -0.32
N PHE A 230 -25.65 4.74 0.70
CA PHE A 230 -24.45 5.43 1.13
C PHE A 230 -23.25 4.48 1.14
N ASN A 231 -22.05 5.04 0.94
CA ASN A 231 -20.81 4.36 1.26
C ASN A 231 -19.88 5.31 2.00
N VAL A 232 -19.28 4.84 3.08
CA VAL A 232 -18.23 5.59 3.77
C VAL A 232 -17.05 5.71 2.81
N GLY A 233 -16.78 6.94 2.41
CA GLY A 233 -15.68 7.29 1.54
C GLY A 233 -14.39 7.50 2.31
N ILE A 234 -13.36 7.78 1.55
CA ILE A 234 -12.04 8.16 2.03
C ILE A 234 -11.55 9.36 1.22
N ILE A 235 -10.60 10.09 1.77
CA ILE A 235 -9.91 11.16 1.08
C ILE A 235 -8.44 10.81 0.91
N ARG A 236 -7.90 11.02 -0.27
CA ARG A 236 -6.47 10.90 -0.54
C ARG A 236 -5.78 12.19 -0.11
N TYR A 237 -4.71 12.09 0.66
CA TYR A 237 -3.79 13.20 0.87
C TYR A 237 -2.40 12.84 0.33
N GLU A 238 -1.69 13.84 -0.12
CA GLU A 238 -0.29 13.75 -0.54
C GLU A 238 0.54 14.68 0.33
N TYR A 239 1.85 14.41 0.35
CA TYR A 239 2.79 15.39 0.84
C TYR A 239 3.09 16.43 -0.25
N ASP A 240 2.94 17.72 0.07
CA ASP A 240 3.22 18.87 -0.79
C ASP A 240 4.70 19.26 -0.66
N PHE A 241 5.59 18.44 -1.21
CA PHE A 241 7.01 18.77 -1.28
C PHE A 241 7.26 19.82 -2.36
N PRO A 242 8.20 20.77 -2.15
CA PRO A 242 8.61 21.70 -3.19
C PRO A 242 9.05 20.96 -4.47
N GLU A 243 8.57 21.39 -5.63
CA GLU A 243 8.80 20.72 -6.93
C GLU A 243 10.28 20.58 -7.31
N ASN A 244 11.16 21.38 -6.69
CA ASN A 244 12.58 21.48 -6.98
C ASN A 244 13.49 20.88 -5.90
N VAL A 245 12.94 20.17 -4.90
CA VAL A 245 13.74 19.66 -3.77
C VAL A 245 13.84 18.15 -3.81
N VAL A 246 15.05 17.64 -4.07
CA VAL A 246 15.39 16.25 -3.76
C VAL A 246 15.42 16.09 -2.25
N MET A 247 14.62 15.18 -1.71
CA MET A 247 14.62 14.88 -0.27
C MET A 247 15.92 14.16 0.11
N THR A 248 16.70 14.83 0.95
CA THR A 248 17.96 14.38 1.51
C THR A 248 18.02 14.80 2.98
N ASP A 249 18.98 14.30 3.74
CA ASP A 249 19.21 14.73 5.13
C ASP A 249 19.31 16.26 5.28
N LYS A 250 19.83 16.93 4.25
CA LYS A 250 20.01 18.38 4.23
C LYS A 250 18.74 19.15 3.89
N THR A 251 17.78 18.55 3.19
CA THR A 251 16.58 19.23 2.67
C THR A 251 15.30 18.85 3.41
N ARG A 252 15.36 17.92 4.37
CA ARG A 252 14.22 17.48 5.20
C ARG A 252 13.50 18.61 5.94
N HIS A 253 14.18 19.73 6.20
CA HIS A 253 13.60 20.91 6.86
C HIS A 253 12.62 21.68 5.97
N ALA A 254 12.59 21.40 4.65
CA ALA A 254 11.59 21.96 3.72
C ALA A 254 10.19 21.34 3.88
N SER A 255 9.98 20.49 4.89
CA SER A 255 8.73 19.75 5.16
C SER A 255 7.72 20.49 6.06
N VAL A 256 7.90 21.79 6.32
CA VAL A 256 6.98 22.55 7.17
C VAL A 256 5.69 22.85 6.38
N ASN A 257 4.54 22.31 6.83
CA ASN A 257 3.20 22.45 6.22
C ASN A 257 2.96 21.73 4.87
N VAL A 258 3.47 20.51 4.72
CA VAL A 258 3.47 19.78 3.44
C VAL A 258 2.36 18.76 3.28
N THR A 259 1.12 18.96 3.74
CA THR A 259 0.04 18.00 3.37
C THR A 259 -1.04 18.67 2.58
N ARG A 260 -1.35 18.13 1.41
CA ARG A 260 -2.44 18.59 0.55
C ARG A 260 -3.43 17.46 0.34
N VAL A 261 -4.71 17.80 0.31
CA VAL A 261 -5.73 16.88 -0.18
C VAL A 261 -5.58 16.77 -1.69
N TYR A 262 -5.31 15.57 -2.19
CA TYR A 262 -5.04 15.36 -3.60
C TYR A 262 -6.31 15.36 -4.43
N TRP A 263 -6.33 16.20 -5.48
CA TRP A 263 -7.46 16.34 -6.40
C TRP A 263 -7.00 16.56 -7.84
N GLU A 264 -7.45 15.71 -8.76
CA GLU A 264 -6.97 15.66 -10.16
C GLU A 264 -7.54 16.75 -11.08
N HIS A 265 -8.25 17.76 -10.55
CA HIS A 265 -8.89 18.79 -11.36
C HIS A 265 -8.49 20.21 -10.92
N LEU A 266 -7.80 20.90 -11.84
CA LEU A 266 -7.29 22.26 -11.78
C LEU A 266 -8.35 23.36 -11.68
N GLY A 267 -8.02 24.41 -10.92
CA GLY A 267 -8.58 25.75 -11.08
C GLY A 267 -8.97 26.48 -9.79
N ARG A 268 -8.00 26.75 -8.90
CA ARG A 268 -8.15 27.40 -7.57
C ARG A 268 -8.89 26.53 -6.53
N PRO A 269 -8.65 26.72 -5.21
CA PRO A 269 -9.39 25.96 -4.23
C PRO A 269 -10.84 26.43 -4.25
N ILE A 270 -11.74 25.61 -4.80
CA ILE A 270 -13.17 25.75 -4.52
C ILE A 270 -13.48 25.04 -3.19
N PHE A 271 -12.70 25.27 -2.11
CA PHE A 271 -12.95 24.60 -0.82
C PHE A 271 -14.41 24.80 -0.37
N GLU A 272 -14.98 25.99 -0.60
CA GLU A 272 -16.39 26.31 -0.33
C GLU A 272 -17.39 25.42 -1.08
N LYS A 273 -16.96 24.71 -2.14
CA LYS A 273 -17.81 23.82 -2.94
C LYS A 273 -17.22 22.41 -3.11
N THR A 274 -16.10 22.06 -2.47
CA THR A 274 -15.56 20.71 -2.59
C THR A 274 -16.41 19.71 -1.82
N VAL A 275 -16.74 20.08 -0.58
CA VAL A 275 -17.67 19.36 0.28
C VAL A 275 -19.06 19.97 0.19
N LYS A 276 -20.08 19.15 0.41
CA LYS A 276 -21.45 19.58 0.65
C LYS A 276 -22.00 18.83 1.85
N LYS A 277 -22.92 19.47 2.58
CA LYS A 277 -23.70 18.78 3.59
C LYS A 277 -24.46 17.62 2.94
N VAL A 278 -24.56 16.49 3.64
CA VAL A 278 -25.41 15.38 3.20
C VAL A 278 -26.88 15.85 3.27
N GLU A 279 -27.66 15.52 2.24
CA GLU A 279 -29.06 15.93 2.12
C GLU A 279 -29.99 15.18 3.09
N ASP A 280 -29.56 14.01 3.57
CA ASP A 280 -30.28 13.24 4.59
C ASP A 280 -30.14 13.88 5.97
N ASP A 281 -31.26 14.32 6.55
CA ASP A 281 -31.29 15.07 7.82
C ASP A 281 -30.64 14.31 8.98
N ALA A 282 -30.76 12.98 9.02
CA ALA A 282 -30.23 12.16 10.10
C ALA A 282 -28.70 12.00 10.02
N LEU A 283 -28.14 12.02 8.80
CA LEU A 283 -26.70 11.96 8.59
C LEU A 283 -26.02 13.33 8.57
N SER A 284 -26.77 14.38 8.21
CA SER A 284 -26.26 15.74 8.01
C SER A 284 -25.46 16.34 9.19
N PRO A 285 -25.68 15.97 10.47
CA PRO A 285 -24.85 16.45 11.59
C PRO A 285 -23.47 15.78 11.67
N TYR A 286 -23.32 14.59 11.09
CA TYR A 286 -22.16 13.71 11.30
C TYR A 286 -21.29 13.55 10.06
N TYR A 287 -21.87 13.75 8.87
CA TYR A 287 -21.23 13.46 7.60
C TYR A 287 -21.34 14.62 6.60
N VAL A 288 -20.30 14.74 5.79
CA VAL A 288 -20.30 15.54 4.55
C VAL A 288 -20.14 14.62 3.35
N SER A 289 -20.46 15.13 2.17
CA SER A 289 -20.24 14.43 0.90
C SER A 289 -19.38 15.28 -0.03
N MET A 290 -18.71 14.65 -0.99
CA MET A 290 -17.96 15.36 -2.02
C MET A 290 -18.86 15.70 -3.20
N ARG A 291 -18.69 16.89 -3.79
CA ARG A 291 -19.47 17.26 -4.99
C ARG A 291 -19.07 16.44 -6.22
N HIS A 292 -17.80 16.09 -6.34
CA HIS A 292 -17.29 15.31 -7.48
C HIS A 292 -16.40 14.19 -6.96
N PRO A 293 -16.92 13.13 -6.35
CA PRO A 293 -16.08 12.10 -5.77
C PRO A 293 -15.06 11.62 -6.80
N HIS A 294 -13.80 11.52 -6.39
CA HIS A 294 -12.69 11.02 -7.18
C HIS A 294 -11.80 10.20 -6.27
N GLN A 295 -11.76 8.88 -6.46
CA GLN A 295 -10.98 8.01 -5.60
C GLN A 295 -10.16 7.02 -6.43
N GLY A 296 -8.89 6.78 -6.13
CA GLY A 296 -8.16 5.65 -6.74
C GLY A 296 -8.46 4.33 -6.02
N MET A 297 -9.31 4.34 -4.99
CA MET A 297 -9.58 3.20 -4.12
C MET A 297 -10.93 3.33 -3.42
N TYR A 298 -11.45 2.23 -2.86
CA TYR A 298 -12.62 2.23 -1.98
C TYR A 298 -12.62 0.98 -1.10
N ILE A 299 -13.42 1.03 -0.04
CA ILE A 299 -13.73 -0.12 0.83
C ILE A 299 -15.24 -0.35 0.79
N VAL A 300 -15.67 -1.62 0.75
CA VAL A 300 -17.08 -2.02 0.73
C VAL A 300 -17.32 -3.31 1.51
N THR A 301 -18.52 -3.45 2.07
CA THR A 301 -18.97 -4.68 2.74
C THR A 301 -19.80 -5.56 1.78
N PRO A 302 -19.94 -6.86 2.07
CA PRO A 302 -20.84 -7.75 1.33
C PRO A 302 -22.28 -7.22 1.25
N ALA A 303 -22.80 -6.64 2.34
CA ALA A 303 -24.15 -6.12 2.40
C ALA A 303 -24.39 -4.99 1.38
N LEU A 304 -23.41 -4.08 1.25
CA LEU A 304 -23.44 -3.02 0.24
C LEU A 304 -23.40 -3.61 -1.17
N LEU A 305 -22.43 -4.47 -1.46
CA LEU A 305 -22.28 -5.08 -2.80
C LEU A 305 -23.54 -5.84 -3.23
N LYS A 306 -24.12 -6.67 -2.35
CA LYS A 306 -25.37 -7.41 -2.61
C LYS A 306 -26.50 -6.45 -2.96
N SER A 307 -26.69 -5.41 -2.16
CA SER A 307 -27.74 -4.41 -2.39
C SER A 307 -27.55 -3.63 -3.69
N TRP A 308 -26.31 -3.37 -4.08
CA TRP A 308 -26.00 -2.67 -5.33
C TRP A 308 -26.22 -3.54 -6.56
N LYS A 309 -26.05 -4.87 -6.45
CA LYS A 309 -26.31 -5.80 -7.56
C LYS A 309 -27.76 -5.73 -8.05
N ASP A 310 -28.69 -5.61 -7.11
CA ASP A 310 -30.13 -5.63 -7.38
C ASP A 310 -30.70 -4.21 -7.59
N ARG A 311 -29.88 -3.17 -7.41
CA ARG A 311 -30.30 -1.78 -7.53
C ARG A 311 -30.59 -1.44 -9.01
N PRO A 312 -31.75 -0.82 -9.32
CA PRO A 312 -32.08 -0.44 -10.69
C PRO A 312 -30.99 0.43 -11.32
N LYS A 313 -30.55 0.08 -12.53
CA LYS A 313 -29.50 0.78 -13.31
C LYS A 313 -28.08 0.74 -12.71
N CYS A 314 -27.89 0.11 -11.55
CA CYS A 314 -26.57 -0.16 -11.03
C CYS A 314 -26.03 -1.43 -11.68
N ARG A 315 -24.92 -1.29 -12.41
CA ARG A 315 -24.22 -2.41 -13.03
C ARG A 315 -22.78 -2.47 -12.54
N PHE A 316 -22.63 -2.34 -11.22
CA PHE A 316 -21.31 -2.27 -10.60
C PHE A 316 -20.56 -3.60 -10.75
N ASN A 317 -21.27 -4.72 -10.78
CA ASN A 317 -20.71 -6.06 -10.99
C ASN A 317 -20.18 -6.31 -12.41
N GLU A 318 -20.51 -5.47 -13.38
CA GLU A 318 -20.13 -5.69 -14.78
C GLU A 318 -18.80 -4.97 -15.12
N ILE A 319 -17.87 -5.72 -15.69
CA ILE A 319 -16.69 -5.16 -16.37
C ILE A 319 -17.16 -4.53 -17.68
N ARG A 320 -16.79 -3.28 -17.94
CA ARG A 320 -17.13 -2.60 -19.19
C ARG A 320 -15.90 -2.41 -20.05
N ASN A 321 -15.92 -3.00 -21.24
CA ASN A 321 -14.97 -2.63 -22.29
C ASN A 321 -15.24 -1.18 -22.68
N ARG A 322 -14.22 -0.32 -22.60
CA ARG A 322 -14.31 1.10 -22.93
C ARG A 322 -13.36 1.38 -24.07
N PRO A 323 -13.84 1.28 -25.33
CA PRO A 323 -13.00 1.57 -26.47
C PRO A 323 -12.51 3.02 -26.38
N SER A 324 -11.38 3.29 -27.02
CA SER A 324 -10.93 4.66 -27.19
C SER A 324 -11.92 5.47 -28.03
N ARG A 325 -12.01 6.77 -27.76
CA ARG A 325 -12.77 7.71 -28.59
C ARG A 325 -12.19 7.75 -30.01
N PRO A 326 -13.03 7.66 -31.06
CA PRO A 326 -12.55 7.75 -32.43
C PRO A 326 -11.80 9.06 -32.73
N ASP A 327 -12.25 10.17 -32.11
CA ASP A 327 -11.69 11.51 -32.26
C ASP A 327 -10.53 11.81 -31.30
N ASN A 328 -10.35 10.99 -30.27
CA ASN A 328 -9.23 11.09 -29.34
C ASN A 328 -8.84 9.69 -28.82
N PRO A 329 -8.02 8.94 -29.58
CA PRO A 329 -7.66 7.56 -29.25
C PRO A 329 -6.99 7.36 -27.88
N SER A 330 -6.49 8.44 -27.27
CA SER A 330 -5.89 8.44 -25.94
C SER A 330 -6.89 8.51 -24.78
N GLN A 331 -8.18 8.75 -25.07
CA GLN A 331 -9.25 8.86 -24.08
C GLN A 331 -10.30 7.76 -24.31
N PRO A 332 -10.84 7.14 -23.25
CA PRO A 332 -11.94 6.20 -23.40
C PRO A 332 -13.22 6.96 -23.81
N THR A 333 -14.18 6.25 -24.42
CA THR A 333 -15.50 6.80 -24.79
C THR A 333 -16.29 7.37 -23.62
N GLU A 334 -16.04 6.89 -22.39
CA GLU A 334 -16.70 7.35 -21.17
C GLU A 334 -15.69 7.51 -20.01
N GLY A 335 -15.72 8.68 -19.34
CA GLY A 335 -14.86 9.02 -18.21
C GLY A 335 -13.38 9.17 -18.55
N THR A 336 -12.50 9.28 -17.55
CA THR A 336 -11.13 8.77 -17.70
C THR A 336 -11.09 7.39 -17.03
N GLN A 337 -10.17 6.52 -17.44
CA GLN A 337 -10.17 5.11 -16.99
C GLN A 337 -10.16 4.96 -15.48
N ARG A 338 -9.38 5.80 -14.78
CA ARG A 338 -9.21 5.80 -13.31
C ARG A 338 -10.42 6.41 -12.57
N VAL A 339 -10.84 7.62 -12.95
CA VAL A 339 -11.98 8.34 -12.34
C VAL A 339 -13.26 7.50 -12.41
N TRP A 340 -13.43 6.74 -13.49
CA TRP A 340 -14.72 6.14 -13.79
C TRP A 340 -15.16 5.08 -12.77
N MET A 341 -14.23 4.37 -12.14
CA MET A 341 -14.59 3.11 -11.49
C MET A 341 -15.10 3.23 -10.07
N SER A 342 -14.26 3.79 -9.20
CA SER A 342 -14.54 4.08 -7.80
C SER A 342 -15.52 5.24 -7.69
N SER A 343 -15.67 6.03 -8.75
CA SER A 343 -16.35 7.31 -8.64
C SER A 343 -17.56 7.45 -9.54
N GLN A 344 -17.43 7.26 -10.86
CA GLN A 344 -18.58 7.41 -11.75
C GLN A 344 -19.55 6.23 -11.68
N MET A 345 -19.06 4.99 -11.72
CA MET A 345 -19.93 3.80 -11.64
C MET A 345 -20.63 3.70 -10.28
N MET A 346 -19.90 3.96 -9.20
CA MET A 346 -20.45 3.91 -7.85
C MET A 346 -21.30 5.15 -7.51
N TYR A 347 -20.76 6.37 -7.67
CA TYR A 347 -21.42 7.59 -7.18
C TYR A 347 -22.17 8.39 -8.26
N GLY A 348 -21.98 8.07 -9.55
CA GLY A 348 -22.65 8.77 -10.64
C GLY A 348 -24.15 8.50 -10.67
N LYS A 349 -24.98 9.55 -10.73
CA LYS A 349 -26.46 9.46 -10.71
C LYS A 349 -27.05 8.62 -11.85
N ARG A 350 -26.34 8.45 -12.96
CA ARG A 350 -26.74 7.62 -14.11
C ARG A 350 -26.40 6.14 -13.94
N HIS A 351 -25.65 5.79 -12.89
CA HIS A 351 -25.19 4.45 -12.56
C HIS A 351 -25.81 4.02 -11.23
N CYS A 352 -24.99 3.71 -10.22
CA CYS A 352 -25.48 3.30 -8.92
C CYS A 352 -25.99 4.49 -8.09
N GLY A 353 -25.46 5.70 -8.29
CA GLY A 353 -25.94 6.90 -7.60
C GLY A 353 -25.77 6.85 -6.08
N ILE A 354 -24.77 6.12 -5.60
CA ILE A 354 -24.44 6.03 -4.17
C ILE A 354 -23.92 7.39 -3.70
N ILE A 355 -24.20 7.76 -2.45
CA ILE A 355 -23.69 8.98 -1.85
C ILE A 355 -22.44 8.63 -1.02
N GLN A 356 -21.32 9.24 -1.36
CA GLN A 356 -20.10 9.14 -0.56
C GLN A 356 -20.28 9.91 0.75
N LEU A 357 -20.00 9.27 1.88
CA LEU A 357 -20.02 9.88 3.21
C LEU A 357 -18.60 10.04 3.76
N LEU A 358 -18.28 11.22 4.26
CA LEU A 358 -17.04 11.50 4.97
C LEU A 358 -17.40 11.93 6.40
N PRO A 359 -16.97 11.20 7.43
CA PRO A 359 -17.27 11.55 8.81
C PRO A 359 -16.56 12.85 9.17
N VAL A 360 -17.27 13.78 9.80
CA VAL A 360 -16.70 15.05 10.23
C VAL A 360 -15.73 14.84 11.39
N GLU A 361 -16.10 14.04 12.39
CA GLU A 361 -15.29 13.79 13.59
C GLU A 361 -14.10 12.86 13.30
N ASN A 362 -14.31 11.82 12.48
CA ASN A 362 -13.30 10.79 12.19
C ASN A 362 -12.60 10.97 10.84
N PHE A 363 -12.70 12.16 10.24
CA PHE A 363 -12.16 12.46 8.91
C PHE A 363 -10.71 12.00 8.74
N GLY A 364 -9.84 12.35 9.69
CA GLY A 364 -8.41 12.03 9.63
C GLY A 364 -8.08 10.53 9.72
N GLN A 365 -9.02 9.67 10.11
CA GLN A 365 -8.83 8.22 10.10
C GLN A 365 -9.12 7.59 8.74
N LEU A 366 -9.89 8.30 7.90
CA LEU A 366 -10.25 7.93 6.54
C LEU A 366 -9.55 8.82 5.50
N ALA A 367 -8.56 9.61 5.95
CA ALA A 367 -7.58 10.24 5.08
C ALA A 367 -6.44 9.24 4.83
N VAL A 368 -6.27 8.81 3.60
CA VAL A 368 -5.26 7.81 3.18
C VAL A 368 -4.11 8.48 2.44
N LEU A 369 -2.90 8.01 2.70
CA LEU A 369 -1.71 8.51 2.03
C LEU A 369 -1.71 8.00 0.59
N HIS A 370 -1.85 8.91 -0.35
CA HIS A 370 -1.46 8.69 -1.74
C HIS A 370 0.04 8.91 -1.82
N LEU A 371 0.77 7.82 -2.00
CA LEU A 371 2.21 7.85 -2.14
C LEU A 371 2.55 8.76 -3.32
N PRO A 372 3.55 9.67 -3.18
CA PRO A 372 3.82 10.71 -4.16
C PRO A 372 3.88 10.14 -5.58
N ASN A 373 2.79 10.37 -6.31
CA ASN A 373 2.53 9.70 -7.57
C ASN A 373 3.51 10.23 -8.63
N LYS A 374 3.72 9.40 -9.65
CA LYS A 374 4.17 9.67 -11.05
C LYS A 374 3.98 11.11 -11.58
N ASN A 375 3.08 11.90 -11.01
CA ASN A 375 2.89 13.33 -11.28
C ASN A 375 4.03 14.23 -10.83
N TYR A 376 4.84 13.84 -9.84
CA TYR A 376 6.12 14.52 -9.57
C TYR A 376 7.10 14.41 -10.75
N ARG A 377 6.98 13.35 -11.57
CA ARG A 377 7.80 13.09 -12.76
C ARG A 377 7.06 13.25 -14.10
N ARG A 378 5.78 13.68 -14.14
CA ARG A 378 5.13 14.13 -15.39
C ARG A 378 5.65 15.52 -15.73
N ILE A 379 6.91 15.54 -16.12
CA ILE A 379 7.59 16.75 -16.49
C ILE A 379 7.64 16.75 -18.02
N GLY A 380 6.63 17.44 -18.58
CA GLY A 380 6.38 17.65 -20.01
C GLY A 380 4.89 17.52 -20.34
N LYS A 381 4.16 18.46 -20.94
CA LYS A 381 4.45 19.83 -21.43
C LYS A 381 3.73 20.93 -20.63
N GLN A 382 2.91 20.53 -19.65
CA GLN A 382 2.01 21.39 -18.86
C GLN A 382 1.76 20.69 -17.51
N GLY A 383 2.72 20.77 -16.59
CA GLY A 383 2.56 20.30 -15.20
C GLY A 383 1.52 21.13 -14.44
N ARG A 384 0.28 21.23 -14.94
CA ARG A 384 -0.73 22.09 -14.34
C ARG A 384 -1.28 21.40 -13.09
N LEU A 385 -0.71 21.74 -11.94
CA LEU A 385 -1.44 22.49 -10.91
C LEU A 385 -1.03 23.98 -11.05
N GLY A 386 -1.67 24.74 -11.94
CA GLY A 386 -1.49 26.19 -12.07
C GLY A 386 -0.47 26.72 -13.08
N GLY A 387 0.34 25.89 -13.75
CA GLY A 387 1.35 26.38 -14.70
C GLY A 387 0.77 26.91 -16.01
N SER A 388 0.63 28.23 -16.21
CA SER A 388 0.30 28.83 -17.52
C SER A 388 1.28 28.37 -18.63
N ASP A 389 0.99 28.58 -19.91
CA ASP A 389 1.96 28.29 -20.99
C ASP A 389 3.25 29.14 -20.88
N ASN A 390 3.26 30.10 -19.93
CA ASN A 390 4.38 30.93 -19.53
C ASN A 390 4.97 30.53 -18.15
N ALA A 391 4.59 29.39 -17.58
CA ALA A 391 5.21 28.90 -16.35
C ALA A 391 6.71 28.63 -16.60
N PRO A 392 7.60 28.93 -15.64
CA PRO A 392 9.00 28.58 -15.75
C PRO A 392 9.11 27.11 -16.12
N LYS A 393 9.91 26.79 -17.15
CA LYS A 393 10.22 25.40 -17.47
C LYS A 393 10.83 24.78 -16.20
N ASN A 394 10.20 23.77 -15.63
CA ASN A 394 10.81 23.02 -14.54
C ASN A 394 12.19 22.56 -15.01
N GLU A 395 13.20 22.61 -14.13
CA GLU A 395 14.59 22.19 -14.39
C GLU A 395 14.70 20.74 -14.88
N PHE A 396 13.59 20.00 -14.77
CA PHE A 396 13.46 18.60 -15.12
C PHE A 396 12.48 18.31 -16.29
N SER A 397 12.13 19.31 -17.11
CA SER A 397 11.02 19.25 -18.09
C SER A 397 11.38 19.06 -19.57
N ASN A 398 12.66 19.10 -19.91
CA ASN A 398 13.09 19.14 -21.32
C ASN A 398 13.73 17.84 -21.80
N GLY A 399 13.80 16.81 -20.95
CA GLY A 399 14.41 15.53 -21.30
C GLY A 399 15.94 15.57 -21.31
N THR A 400 16.55 16.66 -20.81
CA THR A 400 18.01 16.80 -20.71
C THR A 400 18.55 16.41 -19.33
N GLU A 401 17.68 15.88 -18.47
CA GLU A 401 18.03 15.46 -17.12
C GLU A 401 18.97 14.25 -17.20
N VAL A 402 20.24 14.48 -16.85
CA VAL A 402 21.19 13.39 -16.67
C VAL A 402 21.07 12.92 -15.24
N PHE A 403 20.22 11.92 -15.01
CA PHE A 403 20.26 11.17 -13.77
C PHE A 403 21.59 10.46 -13.70
N LYS A 404 22.45 10.87 -12.76
CA LYS A 404 23.64 10.08 -12.45
C LYS A 404 23.14 8.69 -12.04
N PRO A 405 23.58 7.62 -12.72
CA PRO A 405 23.26 6.29 -12.26
C PRO A 405 23.64 6.18 -10.79
N SER A 406 22.86 5.40 -10.03
CA SER A 406 23.25 4.99 -8.69
C SER A 406 24.70 4.51 -8.72
N HIS A 407 25.49 4.86 -7.71
CA HIS A 407 26.88 4.42 -7.63
C HIS A 407 26.93 2.89 -7.81
N PRO A 408 27.83 2.34 -8.65
CA PRO A 408 27.85 0.90 -8.95
C PRO A 408 28.03 0.02 -7.71
N ASP A 409 28.63 0.58 -6.65
CA ASP A 409 28.83 -0.11 -5.37
C ASP A 409 27.59 -0.11 -4.44
N LEU A 410 26.49 0.55 -4.83
CA LEU A 410 25.25 0.48 -4.06
C LEU A 410 24.61 -0.89 -4.25
N LEU A 411 24.71 -1.70 -3.20
CA LEU A 411 24.11 -3.01 -3.14
C LEU A 411 22.57 -2.90 -3.23
N LYS A 412 21.99 -3.53 -4.26
CA LYS A 412 20.53 -3.59 -4.43
C LYS A 412 19.94 -4.72 -3.59
N GLU A 413 18.74 -4.52 -3.07
CA GLU A 413 18.05 -5.53 -2.24
C GLU A 413 17.88 -6.87 -2.95
N LEU A 414 17.42 -6.86 -4.21
CA LEU A 414 17.24 -8.10 -4.99
C LEU A 414 18.56 -8.84 -5.25
N GLU A 415 19.65 -8.09 -5.48
CA GLU A 415 20.99 -8.66 -5.67
C GLU A 415 21.47 -9.33 -4.37
N LEU A 416 21.30 -8.67 -3.22
CA LEU A 416 21.60 -9.23 -1.92
C LEU A 416 20.73 -10.46 -1.62
N HIS A 417 19.43 -10.41 -1.91
CA HIS A 417 18.51 -11.54 -1.75
C HIS A 417 18.98 -12.75 -2.56
N VAL A 418 19.33 -12.56 -3.83
CA VAL A 418 19.85 -13.64 -4.67
C VAL A 418 21.16 -14.20 -4.10
N GLU A 419 22.08 -13.34 -3.65
CA GLU A 419 23.33 -13.80 -3.08
C GLU A 419 23.11 -14.62 -1.79
N LEU A 420 22.22 -14.18 -0.91
CA LEU A 420 21.81 -14.98 0.25
C LEU A 420 21.27 -16.35 -0.17
N LYS A 421 20.49 -16.43 -1.25
CA LYS A 421 19.92 -17.69 -1.72
C LYS A 421 20.97 -18.62 -2.33
N ARG A 422 22.03 -18.07 -2.94
CA ARG A 422 23.20 -18.85 -3.39
C ARG A 422 23.99 -19.43 -2.22
N GLN A 423 24.18 -18.65 -1.15
CA GLN A 423 24.89 -19.12 0.04
C GLN A 423 24.10 -20.18 0.82
N PHE A 424 22.77 -20.19 0.68
CA PHE A 424 21.88 -21.11 1.40
C PHE A 424 20.89 -21.86 0.46
N PRO A 425 21.38 -22.69 -0.49
CA PRO A 425 20.54 -23.30 -1.55
C PRO A 425 19.54 -24.34 -1.02
N HIS A 426 19.77 -24.86 0.19
CA HIS A 426 18.93 -25.88 0.83
C HIS A 426 18.15 -25.34 2.05
N LEU A 427 18.08 -24.01 2.21
CA LEU A 427 17.34 -23.41 3.32
C LEU A 427 15.86 -23.79 3.23
N ARG A 428 15.37 -24.57 4.19
CA ARG A 428 13.96 -24.93 4.27
C ARG A 428 13.11 -23.66 4.32
N LYS A 429 12.24 -23.48 3.34
CA LYS A 429 11.37 -22.30 3.24
C LYS A 429 10.09 -22.52 4.05
N SER A 430 9.60 -21.44 4.67
CA SER A 430 8.29 -21.43 5.36
C SER A 430 7.11 -21.58 4.40
N ASN A 431 7.34 -21.33 3.11
CA ASN A 431 6.32 -21.36 2.06
C ASN A 431 6.13 -22.79 1.50
N ILE A 432 6.52 -23.78 2.30
CA ILE A 432 6.40 -25.20 2.04
C ILE A 432 5.65 -25.78 3.24
N ARG A 433 4.42 -26.24 3.02
CA ARG A 433 3.57 -26.76 4.11
C ARG A 433 3.25 -28.24 3.91
N GLY A 434 3.31 -29.00 5.00
CA GLY A 434 2.92 -30.40 5.05
C GLY A 434 4.03 -31.39 4.63
N LYS A 435 3.72 -32.69 4.73
CA LYS A 435 4.64 -33.79 4.41
C LYS A 435 5.01 -33.87 2.91
N GLU A 436 4.19 -33.27 2.05
CA GLU A 436 4.31 -33.33 0.59
C GLU A 436 5.11 -32.17 -0.01
N SER A 437 5.70 -31.29 0.82
CA SER A 437 6.47 -30.13 0.35
C SER A 437 5.73 -29.22 -0.63
N ARG A 438 4.41 -29.04 -0.46
CA ARG A 438 3.60 -28.24 -1.37
C ARG A 438 3.91 -26.75 -1.20
N TYR A 439 4.17 -26.07 -2.31
CA TYR A 439 4.37 -24.62 -2.37
C TYR A 439 3.09 -23.87 -1.95
N THR A 440 3.23 -22.91 -1.01
CA THR A 440 2.14 -22.08 -0.48
C THR A 440 2.43 -20.57 -0.61
N GLY A 441 3.43 -20.20 -1.39
CA GLY A 441 3.80 -18.81 -1.61
C GLY A 441 2.88 -18.08 -2.60
N ILE A 442 3.38 -16.96 -3.11
CA ILE A 442 2.72 -16.11 -4.11
C ILE A 442 2.32 -16.94 -5.33
N ARG A 443 1.03 -16.84 -5.70
CA ARG A 443 0.48 -17.51 -6.88
C ARG A 443 0.51 -16.58 -8.07
N MET A 444 1.03 -17.01 -9.21
CA MET A 444 0.88 -16.28 -10.47
C MET A 444 -0.07 -17.06 -11.37
N VAL A 445 -1.19 -16.43 -11.73
CA VAL A 445 -2.26 -17.05 -12.51
C VAL A 445 -2.41 -16.30 -13.81
N ASP A 446 -2.31 -17.05 -14.90
CA ASP A 446 -2.73 -16.61 -16.22
C ASP A 446 -4.21 -16.97 -16.38
N THR A 447 -5.06 -15.93 -16.44
CA THR A 447 -6.51 -16.12 -16.59
C THR A 447 -6.98 -15.87 -18.02
N ASP A 448 -6.30 -14.99 -18.75
CA ASP A 448 -6.81 -14.41 -20.01
C ASP A 448 -5.70 -13.95 -20.97
N ILE A 449 -4.42 -14.30 -20.73
CA ILE A 449 -3.39 -13.95 -21.70
C ILE A 449 -3.65 -14.80 -22.94
N ASN A 450 -4.40 -14.24 -23.90
CA ASN A 450 -4.48 -14.78 -25.24
C ASN A 450 -3.10 -14.59 -25.90
N LEU A 451 -2.17 -15.47 -25.53
CA LEU A 451 -0.77 -15.47 -25.94
C LEU A 451 -0.64 -15.41 -27.47
N HIS A 452 -1.63 -15.94 -28.19
CA HIS A 452 -1.69 -15.92 -29.65
C HIS A 452 -1.81 -14.52 -30.25
N ASN A 453 -2.37 -13.55 -29.51
CA ASN A 453 -2.51 -12.16 -29.97
C ASN A 453 -1.33 -11.27 -29.58
N MET A 454 -0.31 -11.80 -28.91
CA MET A 454 0.92 -11.07 -28.59
C MET A 454 1.91 -11.15 -29.75
N ALA A 455 2.74 -10.11 -29.88
CA ALA A 455 3.89 -10.15 -30.79
C ALA A 455 4.74 -11.41 -30.49
N PRO A 456 5.23 -12.15 -31.49
CA PRO A 456 5.88 -13.46 -31.28
C PRO A 456 7.03 -13.43 -30.25
N ASN A 457 7.81 -12.36 -30.22
CA ASN A 457 8.90 -12.20 -29.26
C ASN A 457 8.39 -11.99 -27.82
N HIS A 458 7.32 -11.23 -27.64
CA HIS A 458 6.69 -11.02 -26.32
C HIS A 458 6.01 -12.29 -25.84
N ARG A 459 5.34 -13.02 -26.73
CA ARG A 459 4.75 -14.32 -26.44
C ARG A 459 5.80 -15.30 -25.91
N LYS A 460 6.92 -15.48 -26.63
CA LYS A 460 8.00 -16.38 -26.21
C LYS A 460 8.60 -16.00 -24.86
N LYS A 461 8.78 -14.70 -24.60
CA LYS A 461 9.24 -14.20 -23.29
C LYS A 461 8.24 -14.55 -22.18
N CYS A 462 6.93 -14.37 -22.44
CA CYS A 462 5.87 -14.70 -21.50
C CYS A 462 5.79 -16.19 -21.20
N GLU A 463 5.77 -17.05 -22.23
CA GLU A 463 5.79 -18.50 -22.09
C GLU A 463 7.02 -18.98 -21.29
N LYS A 464 8.20 -18.44 -21.60
CA LYS A 464 9.43 -18.75 -20.85
C LYS A 464 9.35 -18.34 -19.38
N ALA A 465 8.81 -17.16 -19.08
CA ALA A 465 8.68 -16.67 -17.71
C ALA A 465 7.65 -17.47 -16.90
N MET A 466 6.50 -17.81 -17.53
CA MET A 466 5.48 -18.65 -16.92
C MET A 466 5.98 -20.07 -16.67
N GLU A 467 6.75 -20.65 -17.60
CA GLU A 467 7.38 -21.95 -17.40
C GLU A 467 8.43 -21.89 -16.29
N ALA A 468 9.26 -20.84 -16.23
CA ALA A 468 10.21 -20.66 -15.13
C ALA A 468 9.51 -20.60 -13.76
N TYR A 469 8.40 -19.85 -13.67
CA TYR A 469 7.57 -19.81 -12.47
C TYR A 469 6.97 -21.17 -12.12
N LYS A 470 6.40 -21.87 -13.10
CA LYS A 470 5.84 -23.20 -12.91
C LYS A 470 6.90 -24.17 -12.37
N MET A 471 8.08 -24.21 -13.00
CA MET A 471 9.17 -25.05 -12.53
C MET A 471 9.63 -24.65 -11.12
N TYR A 472 9.64 -23.36 -10.79
CA TYR A 472 9.93 -22.88 -9.42
C TYR A 472 8.90 -23.39 -8.40
N VAL A 473 7.61 -23.36 -8.74
CA VAL A 473 6.53 -23.92 -7.91
C VAL A 473 6.66 -25.44 -7.77
N ASP A 474 6.94 -26.16 -8.87
CA ASP A 474 7.12 -27.61 -8.90
C ASP A 474 8.29 -28.06 -8.02
N ARG A 475 9.34 -27.21 -7.92
CA ARG A 475 10.45 -27.42 -7.00
C ARG A 475 10.09 -27.17 -5.53
N GLY A 476 8.90 -26.66 -5.21
CA GLY A 476 8.53 -26.23 -3.85
C GLY A 476 9.00 -24.80 -3.54
N GLY A 477 9.24 -23.97 -4.54
CA GLY A 477 9.70 -22.60 -4.39
C GLY A 477 11.20 -22.45 -4.13
N TYR A 478 12.03 -23.41 -4.55
CA TYR A 478 13.49 -23.25 -4.51
C TYR A 478 14.00 -22.64 -5.81
N MET A 479 14.86 -21.62 -5.69
CA MET A 479 15.51 -20.99 -6.83
C MET A 479 16.71 -21.82 -7.28
N ILE A 480 16.93 -21.88 -8.59
CA ILE A 480 18.14 -22.41 -9.23
C ILE A 480 18.93 -21.29 -9.90
N ASP A 481 20.14 -21.57 -10.38
CA ASP A 481 21.02 -20.56 -10.99
C ASP A 481 20.36 -19.76 -12.12
N SER A 482 19.48 -20.40 -12.92
CA SER A 482 18.75 -19.70 -13.98
C SER A 482 17.70 -18.72 -13.45
N ASP A 483 17.12 -18.97 -12.27
CA ASP A 483 16.17 -18.05 -11.63
C ASP A 483 16.91 -16.86 -11.00
N MET A 484 18.15 -17.09 -10.56
CA MET A 484 19.04 -16.13 -9.93
C MET A 484 19.77 -15.23 -10.93
N ASN A 485 19.63 -15.49 -12.23
CA ASN A 485 20.16 -14.63 -13.26
C ASN A 485 19.26 -13.39 -13.39
N ILE A 486 19.51 -12.39 -12.53
CA ILE A 486 18.87 -11.08 -12.63
C ILE A 486 19.44 -10.40 -13.87
N THR A 487 18.82 -10.61 -15.03
CA THR A 487 18.86 -9.59 -16.08
C THR A 487 18.13 -8.36 -15.53
N ASP A 488 18.58 -7.16 -15.89
CA ASP A 488 18.10 -5.90 -15.32
C ASP A 488 16.56 -5.94 -15.17
N ILE A 489 15.99 -5.53 -14.03
CA ILE A 489 14.53 -5.40 -13.89
C ILE A 489 13.98 -4.55 -15.06
N ASP A 490 14.81 -3.64 -15.59
CA ASP A 490 14.53 -2.85 -16.77
C ASP A 490 14.44 -3.66 -18.07
N ASP A 491 15.09 -4.83 -18.21
CA ASP A 491 14.94 -5.75 -19.34
C ASP A 491 13.55 -6.42 -19.40
N TRP A 492 12.82 -6.39 -18.28
CA TRP A 492 11.45 -6.85 -18.15
C TRP A 492 10.43 -5.74 -18.39
N ARG A 493 10.88 -4.49 -18.58
CA ARG A 493 10.05 -3.46 -19.21
C ARG A 493 9.75 -3.96 -20.61
N THR A 494 8.47 -4.18 -20.91
CA THR A 494 8.04 -4.33 -22.30
C THR A 494 8.56 -3.09 -23.03
N SER A 495 9.53 -3.28 -23.92
CA SER A 495 10.15 -2.22 -24.70
C SER A 495 9.09 -1.23 -25.13
N SER A 496 9.31 0.03 -24.80
CA SER A 496 8.45 1.17 -25.10
C SER A 496 8.32 1.37 -26.61
N SER A 497 7.54 0.52 -27.27
CA SER A 497 7.01 0.74 -28.60
C SER A 497 5.51 0.51 -28.56
N LEU A 498 4.83 1.50 -27.98
CA LEU A 498 3.55 2.00 -28.50
C LEU A 498 3.77 3.45 -28.89
#